data_AF-X1DIR2-F1
#
_entry.id   AF-X1DIR2-F1
#
_cell.length_a   1.000
_cell.length_b   1.000
_cell.length_c   1.000
_cell.angle_alpha   90.00
_cell.angle_beta   90.00
_cell.angle_gamma   90.00
#
_symmetry.space_group_name_H-M   'P 1'
#
loop_
_entity.id
_entity.type
_entity.pdbx_description
1 polymer ?
#
loop_
_entity_poly.entity_id
_entity_poly.type
_entity_poly.pdbx_seq_one_letter_code
_entity_poly.pdbx_strand_id
1 'polypeptide(L)'
;PREFGGGNETRDGAPLRKGAQSPALTFTMLGEDQDVVTALKQLRCEALEVIFINEANQFIYDDGATTTFGGFPIVPNSLFIGDKKIGGFDEWDSNIIQFNLQPNWSDNLEITLASTFGLSMTN
;
A
#
# COMPACT_ATOMS: atom_id res chain seq x y z
N PRO A 1 2.73 -16.02 10.93
CA PRO A 1 1.95 -15.88 12.19
C PRO A 1 2.87 -15.55 13.37
N ARG A 2 2.68 -14.39 14.04
CA ARG A 2 3.34 -14.15 15.32
C ARG A 2 2.53 -14.86 16.40
N GLU A 3 3.16 -15.84 17.05
CA GLU A 3 2.56 -16.56 18.16
C GLU A 3 2.58 -15.65 19.41
N PHE A 4 1.48 -15.62 20.16
CA PHE A 4 1.42 -14.97 21.47
C PHE A 4 1.03 -16.02 22.52
N GLY A 5 1.71 -15.97 23.65
CA GLY A 5 1.50 -16.88 24.77
C GLY A 5 2.50 -18.03 24.76
N GLY A 6 3.31 -18.10 25.82
CA GLY A 6 4.12 -19.25 26.16
C GLY A 6 4.04 -19.47 27.66
N GLY A 7 3.57 -20.64 28.10
CA GLY A 7 3.38 -20.99 29.50
C GLY A 7 1.91 -20.92 29.97
N ASN A 8 1.69 -20.44 31.20
CA ASN A 8 0.38 -20.45 31.88
C ASN A 8 -0.64 -19.41 31.36
N GLU A 9 -0.29 -18.65 30.31
CA GLU A 9 -1.18 -17.66 29.67
C GLU A 9 -2.08 -18.26 28.58
N THR A 10 -1.83 -19.50 28.16
CA THR A 10 -2.68 -20.26 27.21
C THR A 10 -3.35 -21.44 27.92
N ARG A 11 -4.68 -21.43 28.04
CA ARG A 11 -5.47 -22.60 28.46
C ARG A 11 -5.29 -23.69 27.39
N ASP A 12 -4.71 -24.83 27.79
CA ASP A 12 -4.44 -26.01 26.95
C ASP A 12 -3.25 -25.92 25.97
N GLY A 13 -2.30 -25.00 26.17
CA GLY A 13 -0.98 -25.06 25.51
C GLY A 13 -0.98 -24.89 23.98
N ALA A 14 -2.11 -24.50 23.39
CA ALA A 14 -2.19 -24.14 21.98
C ALA A 14 -1.82 -22.65 21.79
N PRO A 15 -0.86 -22.31 20.91
CA PRO A 15 -0.53 -20.92 20.63
C PRO A 15 -1.76 -20.22 20.02
N LEU A 16 -2.18 -19.11 20.62
CA LEU A 16 -3.21 -18.26 20.04
C LEU A 16 -2.62 -17.58 18.80
N ARG A 17 -3.21 -17.87 17.63
CA ARG A 17 -2.81 -17.27 16.36
C ARG A 17 -3.19 -15.79 16.37
N LYS A 18 -2.21 -14.91 16.63
CA LYS A 18 -2.35 -13.48 16.32
C LYS A 18 -2.45 -13.38 14.79
N GLY A 19 -3.51 -12.71 14.31
CA GLY A 19 -3.89 -12.66 12.89
C GLY A 19 -2.80 -12.16 11.94
N ALA A 20 -3.13 -12.09 10.65
CA ALA A 20 -2.21 -11.60 9.63
C ALA A 20 -1.86 -10.12 9.87
N GLN A 21 -0.57 -9.80 9.83
CA GLN A 21 -0.09 -8.43 10.01
C GLN A 21 -0.24 -7.67 8.69
N SER A 22 -0.93 -6.54 8.75
CA SER A 22 -0.97 -5.54 7.68
C SER A 22 0.42 -4.90 7.54
N PRO A 23 1.10 -4.99 6.38
CA PRO A 23 2.42 -4.39 6.21
C PRO A 23 2.28 -2.88 6.02
N ALA A 24 3.11 -2.13 6.74
CA ALA A 24 3.26 -0.70 6.57
C ALA A 24 4.31 -0.41 5.50
N LEU A 25 3.92 0.33 4.46
CA LEU A 25 4.80 0.76 3.38
C LEU A 25 5.07 2.26 3.52
N THR A 26 6.31 2.66 3.27
CA THR A 26 6.75 4.05 3.36
C THR A 26 7.57 4.38 2.13
N PHE A 27 7.24 5.49 1.46
CA PHE A 27 7.92 5.99 0.30
C PHE A 27 8.23 7.48 0.45
N THR A 28 9.18 7.95 -0.36
CA THR A 28 9.56 9.36 -0.42
C THR A 28 9.28 9.88 -1.81
N MET A 29 8.44 10.91 -1.89
CA MET A 29 8.21 11.68 -3.11
C MET A 29 9.25 12.79 -3.18
N LEU A 30 9.97 12.88 -4.30
CA LEU A 30 11.06 13.85 -4.49
C LEU A 30 10.63 14.90 -5.51
N GLY A 31 10.76 16.19 -5.15
CA GLY A 31 10.58 17.28 -6.12
C GLY A 31 9.14 17.52 -6.59
N GLU A 32 8.14 17.02 -5.88
CA GLU A 32 6.72 17.21 -6.24
C GLU A 32 6.18 18.61 -5.89
N ASP A 33 5.26 19.10 -6.73
CA ASP A 33 4.54 20.35 -6.52
C ASP A 33 3.64 20.27 -5.28
N GLN A 34 3.61 21.34 -4.49
CA GLN A 34 2.84 21.36 -3.24
C GLN A 34 1.33 21.36 -3.46
N ASP A 35 0.86 21.80 -4.62
CA ASP A 35 -0.56 21.71 -4.99
C ASP A 35 -0.97 20.25 -5.14
N VAL A 36 -0.12 19.41 -5.76
CA VAL A 36 -0.33 17.96 -5.88
C VAL A 36 -0.33 17.30 -4.51
N VAL A 37 0.65 17.60 -3.66
CA VAL A 37 0.72 17.06 -2.30
C VAL A 37 -0.51 17.46 -1.47
N THR A 38 -1.01 18.68 -1.65
CA THR A 38 -2.22 19.16 -0.97
C THR A 38 -3.46 18.42 -1.44
N ALA A 39 -3.61 18.17 -2.73
CA ALA A 39 -4.68 17.34 -3.27
C ALA A 39 -4.61 15.91 -2.73
N LEU A 40 -3.42 15.29 -2.71
CA LEU A 40 -3.23 13.95 -2.15
C LEU A 40 -3.61 13.88 -0.66
N LYS A 41 -3.31 14.93 0.11
CA LYS A 41 -3.71 15.02 1.53
C LYS A 41 -5.23 15.06 1.74
N GLN A 42 -6.02 15.45 0.73
CA GLN A 42 -7.49 15.42 0.83
C GLN A 42 -8.04 13.99 0.71
N LEU A 43 -7.32 13.10 0.01
CA LEU A 43 -7.72 11.71 -0.22
C LEU A 43 -7.56 10.79 1.00
N ARG A 44 -7.02 11.29 2.12
CA ARG A 44 -6.71 10.48 3.32
C ARG A 44 -7.91 9.74 3.93
N CYS A 45 -9.13 10.21 3.68
CA CYS A 45 -10.37 9.62 4.19
C CYS A 45 -11.15 8.82 3.14
N GLU A 46 -10.64 8.72 1.91
CA GLU A 46 -11.29 7.97 0.84
C GLU A 46 -10.91 6.48 0.89
N ALA A 47 -11.73 5.65 0.26
CA ALA A 47 -11.38 4.26 0.00
C ALA A 47 -10.45 4.23 -1.22
N LEU A 48 -9.19 3.86 -1.00
CA LEU A 48 -8.16 3.88 -2.02
C LEU A 48 -7.60 2.48 -2.26
N GLU A 49 -7.10 2.29 -3.47
CA GLU A 49 -6.39 1.09 -3.91
C GLU A 49 -5.05 1.50 -4.52
N VAL A 50 -4.04 0.64 -4.36
CA VAL A 50 -2.69 0.90 -4.85
C VAL A 50 -2.29 -0.16 -5.86
N ILE A 51 -1.71 0.29 -6.96
CA ILE A 51 -1.10 -0.56 -7.98
C ILE A 51 0.40 -0.27 -7.96
N PHE A 52 1.23 -1.31 -7.99
CA PHE A 52 2.67 -1.13 -8.08
C PHE A 52 3.13 -1.29 -9.53
N ILE A 53 4.21 -0.58 -9.87
CA ILE A 53 4.85 -0.66 -11.18
C ILE A 53 6.31 -0.99 -10.93
N ASN A 54 6.84 -2.00 -11.62
CA ASN A 54 8.24 -2.37 -11.52
C ASN A 54 9.10 -1.67 -12.60
N GLU A 55 10.43 -1.83 -12.49
CA GLU A 55 11.40 -1.22 -13.41
C GLU A 55 11.26 -1.71 -14.87
N ALA A 56 10.62 -2.86 -15.08
CA ALA A 56 10.32 -3.42 -16.40
C ALA A 56 9.00 -2.90 -16.98
N ASN A 57 8.39 -1.86 -16.38
CA ASN A 57 7.07 -1.34 -16.74
C ASN A 57 5.97 -2.41 -16.72
N GLN A 58 6.02 -3.30 -15.72
CA GLN A 58 4.97 -4.26 -15.45
C GLN A 58 4.15 -3.79 -14.27
N PHE A 59 2.83 -3.91 -14.39
CA PHE A 59 1.90 -3.66 -13.31
C PHE A 59 1.84 -4.87 -12.38
N ILE A 60 1.75 -4.59 -11.09
CA ILE A 60 1.53 -5.56 -10.02
C ILE A 60 0.23 -5.15 -9.32
N TYR A 61 -0.78 -6.00 -9.36
CA TYR A 61 -2.14 -5.69 -8.92
C TYR A 61 -2.83 -6.92 -8.31
N ASP A 62 -4.04 -6.71 -7.79
CA ASP A 62 -4.88 -7.75 -7.17
C ASP A 62 -5.94 -8.22 -8.18
N ASP A 63 -5.83 -9.45 -8.68
CA ASP A 63 -6.81 -10.07 -9.61
C ASP A 63 -7.99 -10.69 -8.85
N GLY A 64 -8.38 -10.09 -7.73
CA GLY A 64 -9.38 -10.60 -6.80
C GLY A 64 -10.78 -10.74 -7.41
N ALA A 65 -11.01 -11.83 -8.15
CA ALA A 65 -12.25 -12.48 -8.58
C ALA A 65 -13.40 -11.61 -9.17
N THR A 66 -13.22 -10.30 -9.29
CA THR A 66 -14.18 -9.37 -9.88
C THR A 66 -13.75 -9.07 -11.31
N THR A 67 -14.71 -8.98 -12.23
CA THR A 67 -14.49 -8.79 -13.67
C THR A 67 -13.91 -7.40 -14.03
N THR A 68 -13.51 -6.63 -13.03
CA THR A 68 -12.97 -5.27 -13.12
C THR A 68 -11.61 -5.27 -12.44
N PHE A 69 -10.61 -4.82 -13.19
CA PHE A 69 -9.25 -4.63 -12.72
C PHE A 69 -9.21 -3.86 -11.37
N GLY A 70 -8.62 -4.47 -10.33
CA GLY A 70 -8.55 -3.91 -8.97
C GLY A 70 -7.10 -3.75 -8.47
N GLY A 71 -6.86 -2.71 -7.66
CA GLY A 71 -5.58 -2.53 -6.96
C GLY A 71 -5.57 -3.21 -5.59
N PHE A 72 -4.42 -3.19 -4.92
CA PHE A 72 -4.35 -3.66 -3.53
C PHE A 72 -5.07 -2.67 -2.61
N PRO A 73 -6.08 -3.13 -1.84
CA PRO A 73 -6.80 -2.23 -0.95
C PRO A 73 -5.92 -1.79 0.21
N ILE A 74 -5.89 -0.48 0.46
CA ILE A 74 -5.23 0.06 1.66
C ILE A 74 -6.17 0.01 2.86
N VAL A 75 -5.61 -0.02 4.06
CA VAL A 75 -6.39 0.09 5.29
C VAL A 75 -7.01 1.50 5.34
N PRO A 76 -8.33 1.64 5.57
CA PRO A 76 -8.98 2.94 5.68
C PRO A 76 -8.29 3.83 6.72
N ASN A 77 -8.15 5.12 6.40
CA ASN A 77 -7.47 6.11 7.23
C ASN A 77 -5.99 5.80 7.55
N SER A 78 -5.36 4.86 6.84
CA SER A 78 -3.92 4.59 7.01
C SER A 78 -3.03 5.47 6.13
N LEU A 79 -3.60 6.14 5.12
CA LEU A 79 -2.85 7.04 4.25
C LEU A 79 -2.39 8.26 5.04
N PHE A 80 -1.07 8.40 5.10
CA PHE A 80 -0.38 9.54 5.68
C PHE A 80 0.52 10.16 4.62
N ILE A 81 0.37 11.48 4.45
CA ILE A 81 1.24 12.28 3.59
C ILE A 81 1.82 13.37 4.46
N GLY A 82 3.13 13.36 4.62
CA GLY A 82 3.83 14.32 5.46
C GLY A 82 4.01 15.68 4.81
N ASP A 83 4.38 16.64 5.64
CA ASP A 83 4.71 17.99 5.20
C ASP A 83 6.02 18.02 4.41
N LYS A 84 6.23 19.12 3.67
CA LYS A 84 7.44 19.30 2.88
C LYS A 84 8.65 19.30 3.81
N LYS A 85 9.56 18.37 3.58
CA LYS A 85 10.91 18.41 4.08
C LYS A 85 11.73 19.29 3.15
N ILE A 86 12.27 20.38 3.69
CA ILE A 86 13.17 21.28 2.96
C ILE A 86 14.55 20.63 2.95
N GLY A 87 15.06 20.33 1.76
CA GLY A 87 16.34 19.64 1.60
C GLY A 87 17.57 20.56 1.65
N GLY A 88 17.38 21.87 1.50
CA GLY A 88 18.46 22.85 1.59
C GLY A 88 19.41 22.79 0.38
N PHE A 89 20.72 22.73 0.63
CA PHE A 89 21.76 22.70 -0.41
C PHE A 89 22.16 21.29 -0.85
N ASP A 90 22.01 20.30 0.03
CA ASP A 90 22.54 18.95 -0.15
C ASP A 90 21.45 17.92 -0.50
N GLU A 91 20.21 18.13 -0.04
CA GLU A 91 19.09 17.23 -0.31
C GLU A 91 18.03 17.90 -1.18
N TRP A 92 17.32 17.08 -1.94
CA TRP A 92 16.15 17.53 -2.69
C TRP A 92 14.96 17.69 -1.74
N ASP A 93 14.12 18.68 -2.02
CA ASP A 93 12.84 18.81 -1.35
C ASP A 93 12.01 17.54 -1.49
N SER A 94 11.42 17.09 -0.40
CA SER A 94 10.71 15.81 -0.37
C SER A 94 9.49 15.80 0.52
N ASN A 95 8.59 14.87 0.25
CA ASN A 95 7.41 14.59 1.05
C ASN A 95 7.35 13.08 1.32
N ILE A 96 7.05 12.68 2.55
CA ILE A 96 6.88 11.27 2.88
C ILE A 96 5.43 10.85 2.59
N ILE A 97 5.26 9.64 2.05
CA ILE A 97 3.95 8.98 1.93
C ILE A 97 4.03 7.62 2.62
N GLN A 98 3.04 7.31 3.44
CA GLN A 98 2.94 6.07 4.18
C GLN A 98 1.52 5.55 4.13
N PHE A 99 1.35 4.26 3.97
CA PHE A 99 0.05 3.58 4.06
C PHE A 99 0.25 2.12 4.45
N ASN A 100 -0.84 1.49 4.88
CA ASN A 100 -0.82 0.09 5.26
C ASN A 100 -1.69 -0.72 4.28
N LEU A 101 -1.18 -1.85 3.78
CA LEU A 101 -1.98 -2.76 2.95
C LEU A 101 -2.86 -3.64 3.83
N GLN A 102 -4.05 -4.01 3.36
CA GLN A 102 -4.88 -4.94 4.13
C GLN A 102 -4.20 -6.30 4.35
N PRO A 103 -4.56 -7.04 5.42
CA PRO A 103 -4.07 -8.40 5.61
C PRO A 103 -4.40 -9.26 4.39
N ASN A 104 -3.51 -10.19 4.03
CA ASN A 104 -3.65 -11.10 2.89
C ASN A 104 -3.68 -10.42 1.50
N TRP A 105 -3.19 -9.18 1.39
CA TRP A 105 -3.10 -8.45 0.12
C TRP A 105 -2.35 -9.21 -1.00
N SER A 106 -1.48 -10.15 -0.67
CA SER A 106 -0.67 -10.89 -1.66
C SER A 106 -1.37 -12.14 -2.23
N ASP A 107 -2.57 -12.49 -1.76
CA ASP A 107 -3.19 -13.78 -2.07
C ASP A 107 -3.57 -13.93 -3.55
N ASN A 108 -3.98 -12.84 -4.23
CA ASN A 108 -4.27 -12.84 -5.68
C ASN A 108 -3.34 -11.89 -6.46
N LEU A 109 -2.08 -11.79 -6.03
CA LEU A 109 -1.09 -10.94 -6.72
C LEU A 109 -0.82 -11.45 -8.14
N GLU A 110 -1.02 -10.57 -9.12
CA GLU A 110 -0.69 -10.82 -10.52
C GLU A 110 0.28 -9.75 -11.06
N ILE A 111 1.09 -10.13 -12.06
CA ILE A 111 2.06 -9.26 -12.74
C ILE A 111 1.82 -9.30 -14.25
N THR A 112 1.51 -8.15 -14.87
CA THR A 112 1.25 -8.05 -16.31
C THR A 112 2.00 -6.89 -16.97
N LEU A 113 2.18 -6.97 -18.30
CA LEU A 113 2.79 -5.90 -19.10
C LEU A 113 1.85 -4.69 -19.21
N ALA A 114 2.42 -3.48 -19.19
CA ALA A 114 1.63 -2.25 -19.22
C ALA A 114 0.74 -2.07 -20.46
N SER A 115 1.09 -2.67 -21.60
CA SER A 115 0.26 -2.64 -22.81
C SER A 115 -1.06 -3.39 -22.67
N THR A 116 -1.13 -4.38 -21.76
CA THR A 116 -2.35 -5.19 -21.54
C THR A 116 -3.34 -4.45 -20.63
N PHE A 117 -2.84 -3.63 -19.71
CA PHE A 117 -3.63 -2.86 -18.74
C PHE A 117 -4.60 -1.84 -19.40
N GLY A 118 -4.17 -1.12 -20.43
CA GLY A 118 -5.04 -0.15 -21.12
C GLY A 118 -6.26 -0.78 -21.80
N LEU A 119 -6.17 -2.07 -22.15
CA LEU A 119 -7.25 -2.83 -22.79
C LEU A 119 -8.25 -3.43 -21.78
N SER A 120 -7.85 -3.62 -20.51
CA SER A 120 -8.73 -4.17 -19.46
C SER A 120 -9.54 -3.11 -18.72
N MET A 121 -9.15 -1.82 -18.76
CA MET A 121 -9.95 -0.72 -18.18
C MET A 121 -11.05 -0.18 -19.11
N THR A 122 -11.06 -0.57 -20.38
CA THR A 122 -11.97 -0.04 -21.42
C THR A 122 -13.08 -1.00 -21.85
N ASN A 123 -13.12 -2.22 -21.30
CA ASN A 123 -14.20 -3.20 -21.49
C ASN A 123 -14.91 -3.49 -20.18
#